data_AF-A0AAQ4CSK4-F1
#
_entry.id   AF-A0AAQ4CSK4-F1
#
_cell.length_a   1.000
_cell.length_b   1.000
_cell.length_c   1.000
_cell.angle_alpha   90.00
_cell.angle_beta   90.00
_cell.angle_gamma   90.00
#
_symmetry.space_group_name_H-M   'P 1'
#
loop_
_entity.id
_entity.type
_entity.pdbx_description
1 polymer ?
#
loop_
_entity_poly.entity_id
_entity_poly.type
_entity_poly.pdbx_seq_one_letter_code
_entity_poly.pdbx_strand_id
1 'polypeptide(L)' 'MEEIELVKKIFLIIEENAPDDCRDLVIKKLKEKIIKDIKDLGIEKAIGKWMSEGEEDEEIVIVN' A
#
# COMPACT_ATOMS: atom_id res chain seq x y z
N MET A 1 6.30 17.39 -5.00
CA MET A 1 7.43 16.51 -5.38
C MET A 1 7.83 15.62 -4.21
N GLU A 2 7.99 16.17 -3.01
CA GLU A 2 8.35 15.43 -1.79
C GLU A 2 7.41 14.27 -1.44
N GLU A 3 6.10 14.44 -1.62
CA GLU A 3 5.12 13.40 -1.26
C GLU A 3 5.20 12.18 -2.19
N ILE A 4 5.51 12.39 -3.47
CA ILE A 4 5.76 11.31 -4.43
C ILE A 4 7.03 10.54 -4.08
N GLU A 5 8.06 11.23 -3.58
CA GLU A 5 9.28 10.58 -3.10
C GLU A 5 9.02 9.74 -1.85
N LEU A 6 8.18 10.23 -0.93
CA LEU A 6 7.77 9.48 0.25
C LEU A 6 7.05 8.18 -0.15
N VAL A 7 6.10 8.25 -1.07
CA VAL A 7 5.40 7.07 -1.59
C VAL A 7 6.37 6.08 -2.23
N LYS A 8 7.32 6.55 -3.04
CA LYS A 8 8.37 5.70 -3.63
C LYS A 8 9.24 5.00 -2.59
N LYS A 9 9.60 5.69 -1.50
CA LYS A 9 10.37 5.11 -0.39
C LYS A 9 9.59 4.01 0.33
N ILE A 10 8.29 4.23 0.58
CA ILE A 10 7.41 3.22 1.19
C ILE A 10 7.35 1.97 0.29
N PHE A 11 7.25 2.14 -1.03
CA PHE A 11 7.29 1.02 -1.97
C PHE A 11 8.57 0.20 -1.91
N LEU A 12 9.72 0.87 -1.88
CA LEU A 12 11.01 0.20 -1.79
C LEU A 12 11.08 -0.65 -0.51
N ILE A 13 10.62 -0.11 0.61
CA ILE A 13 10.59 -0.85 1.88
C ILE A 13 9.67 -2.09 1.76
N ILE A 14 8.48 -1.94 1.20
CA ILE A 14 7.55 -3.08 1.01
C ILE A 14 8.19 -4.12 0.08
N GLU A 15 8.84 -3.70 -1.00
CA GLU A 15 9.47 -4.59 -1.98
C GLU A 15 10.63 -5.38 -1.40
N GLU A 16 11.47 -4.73 -0.59
CA GLU A 16 12.61 -5.34 0.09
C GLU A 16 12.20 -6.32 1.18
N ASN A 17 11.05 -6.08 1.84
CA ASN A 17 10.58 -6.90 2.96
C ASN A 17 9.49 -7.91 2.59
N ALA A 18 8.93 -7.86 1.37
CA ALA A 18 7.95 -8.84 0.92
C ALA A 18 8.62 -10.20 0.66
N PRO A 19 8.01 -11.32 1.12
CA PRO A 19 8.45 -12.67 0.75
C PRO A 19 8.48 -12.86 -0.77
N ASP A 20 9.45 -13.61 -1.28
CA ASP A 20 9.64 -13.80 -2.73
C ASP A 20 8.37 -14.31 -3.44
N ASP A 21 7.63 -15.21 -2.81
CA ASP A 21 6.36 -15.76 -3.34
C ASP A 21 5.23 -14.73 -3.44
N CYS A 22 5.31 -13.65 -2.66
CA CYS A 22 4.35 -12.55 -2.65
C CYS A 22 4.81 -11.36 -3.50
N ARG A 23 6.10 -11.30 -3.83
CA ARG A 23 6.75 -10.11 -4.38
C ARG A 23 6.09 -9.66 -5.69
N ASP A 24 5.89 -10.55 -6.64
CA ASP A 24 5.28 -10.20 -7.93
C ASP A 24 3.80 -9.80 -7.82
N LEU A 25 3.05 -10.52 -6.99
CA LEU A 25 1.59 -10.38 -6.94
C LEU A 25 1.16 -9.19 -6.09
N VAL A 26 1.84 -8.99 -4.95
CA VAL A 26 1.62 -7.87 -4.05
C VAL A 26 2.16 -6.60 -4.66
N ILE A 27 3.42 -6.57 -5.11
CA ILE A 27 4.02 -5.32 -5.58
C ILE A 27 3.31 -4.81 -6.82
N LYS A 28 3.02 -5.67 -7.80
CA LYS A 28 2.42 -5.20 -9.05
C LYS A 28 1.02 -4.65 -8.83
N LYS A 29 0.15 -5.41 -8.14
CA LYS A 29 -1.23 -4.97 -7.88
C LYS A 29 -1.31 -3.80 -6.89
N LEU A 30 -0.50 -3.83 -5.84
CA LEU A 30 -0.46 -2.76 -4.83
C LEU A 30 0.06 -1.46 -5.43
N LYS A 31 1.10 -1.54 -6.25
CA LYS A 31 1.66 -0.38 -6.96
C LYS A 31 0.68 0.24 -7.93
N GLU A 32 0.01 -0.57 -8.74
CA GLU A 32 -1.02 -0.10 -9.66
C GLU A 32 -2.20 0.56 -8.91
N LYS A 33 -2.69 -0.08 -7.83
CA LYS A 33 -3.79 0.45 -7.01
C LYS A 33 -3.42 1.80 -6.38
N ILE A 34 -2.25 1.89 -5.75
CA ILE A 34 -1.80 3.12 -5.07
C ILE A 34 -1.57 4.26 -6.05
N ILE A 35 -0.91 4.01 -7.19
CA ILE A 35 -0.70 5.05 -8.21
C ILE A 35 -2.05 5.55 -8.73
N LYS A 36 -3.00 4.64 -8.94
CA LYS A 36 -4.35 4.99 -9.38
C LYS A 36 -5.06 5.85 -8.32
N ASP A 37 -5.07 5.42 -7.06
CA ASP A 37 -5.70 6.16 -5.96
C ASP A 37 -5.10 7.56 -5.81
N ILE A 38 -3.77 7.72 -5.92
CA ILE A 38 -3.10 9.03 -5.87
C ILE A 38 -3.53 9.91 -7.06
N LYS A 39 -3.62 9.34 -8.28
CA LYS A 39 -4.06 10.09 -9.47
C LYS A 39 -5.51 10.53 -9.38
N ASP A 40 -6.38 9.66 -8.85
CA ASP A 40 -7.83 9.88 -8.82
C ASP A 40 -8.24 10.80 -7.66
N LEU A 41 -7.56 10.71 -6.51
CA LEU A 41 -7.98 11.36 -5.26
C LEU A 41 -7.05 12.47 -4.78
N GLY A 42 -5.79 12.49 -5.23
CA GLY A 42 -4.72 13.25 -4.57
C GLY A 42 -4.18 12.54 -3.34
N ILE A 43 -2.94 12.86 -2.96
CA ILE A 43 -2.15 12.05 -2.03
C ILE A 43 -2.74 12.00 -0.61
N GLU A 44 -3.21 13.12 -0.07
CA GLU A 44 -3.78 13.20 1.28
C GLU A 44 -5.04 12.34 1.41
N LYS A 45 -5.93 12.39 0.40
CA LYS A 45 -7.17 11.60 0.38
C LYS A 45 -6.90 10.12 0.14
N ALA A 46 -5.92 9.79 -0.70
CA ALA A 46 -5.50 8.41 -0.91
C ALA A 46 -4.94 7.78 0.37
N ILE A 47 -4.08 8.51 1.10
CA ILE A 47 -3.56 8.07 2.40
C ILE A 47 -4.70 7.93 3.41
N GLY A 48 -5.58 8.93 3.51
CA GLY A 48 -6.75 8.87 4.40
C GLY A 48 -7.61 7.64 4.14
N LYS A 49 -7.91 7.36 2.87
CA LYS A 49 -8.65 6.16 2.46
C LYS A 49 -7.98 4.86 2.93
N TRP A 50 -6.67 4.70 2.72
CA TRP A 50 -5.97 3.46 3.13
C TRP A 50 -5.90 3.30 4.65
N MET A 51 -5.80 4.40 5.39
CA MET A 51 -5.76 4.38 6.86
C MET A 51 -7.15 4.16 7.47
N SER A 52 -8.22 4.67 6.84
CA SER A 52 -9.60 4.48 7.28
C SER A 52 -10.19 3.12 6.90
N GLU A 53 -9.79 2.55 5.76
CA GLU A 53 -10.17 1.17 5.36
C GLU A 53 -9.49 0.10 6.25
N GLY A 54 -8.52 0.47 7.10
CA GLY A 54 -7.87 -0.42 8.07
C GLY A 54 -8.56 -0.51 9.44
N GLU A 55 -9.62 0.27 9.69
CA GLU A 55 -10.36 0.25 10.96
C GLU A 55 -11.64 -0.62 10.93
N GLU A 56 -12.05 -1.15 9.77
CA GLU A 56 -13.17 -2.09 9.66
C GLU A 56 -12.67 -3.50 9.28
N ASP A 57 -12.66 -4.38 10.30
CA ASP A 57 -12.74 -5.85 10.19
C ASP A 57 -11.64 -6.63 9.45
N GLU A 58 -10.43 -6.71 10.02
CA GLU A 58 -9.65 -7.95 9.94
C GLU A 58 -9.36 -8.47 11.37
N GLU A 59 -10.30 -9.25 11.89
CA GLU A 59 -10.04 -10.17 13.00
C GLU A 59 -8.99 -11.20 12.52
N ILE A 60 -7.70 -10.90 12.71
CA ILE A 60 -6.61 -11.82 12.40
C ILE A 60 -6.72 -13.01 13.37
N VAL A 61 -7.43 -14.06 12.94
CA VAL A 61 -7.45 -15.35 13.65
C VAL A 61 -6.12 -16.05 13.40
N ILE A 62 -5.18 -15.90 14.34
CA ILE A 62 -3.97 -16.72 14.42
C ILE A 62 -4.40 -18.11 14.90
N VAL A 63 -4.53 -19.06 13.98
CA VAL A 63 -4.74 -20.47 14.30
C VAL A 63 -3.38 -21.05 14.72
N ASN A 64 -3.26 -21.38 16.00
CA ASN A 64 -2.07 -22.01 16.60
C ASN A 64 -2.19 -23.54 16.56
#